data_AF-A0A1G4WEW9-F1
#
_entry.id   AF-A0A1G4WEW9-F1
#
_cell.length_a   1.000
_cell.length_b   1.000
_cell.length_c   1.000
_cell.angle_alpha   90.00
_cell.angle_beta   90.00
_cell.angle_gamma   90.00
#
_symmetry.space_group_name_H-M   'P 1'
#
loop_
_entity.id
_entity.type
_entity.pdbx_description
1 polymer ?
#
loop_
_entity_poly.entity_id
_entity_poly.type
_entity_poly.pdbx_seq_one_letter_code
_entity_poly.pdbx_strand_id
1 'polypeptide(L)' 'MTIDYDTSHRIDPGAGAGLAVPPQQFDEFVCTRCVLVHHRHNMADEDARVCFDCS' A
#
# COMPACT_ATOMS: atom_id res chain seq x y z
N MET A 1 18.11 23.90 -7.57
CA MET A 1 18.41 22.48 -7.37
C MET A 1 17.13 21.72 -7.73
N THR A 2 16.99 21.35 -8.99
CA THR A 2 15.84 20.59 -9.51
C THR A 2 16.20 19.12 -9.44
N ILE A 3 15.34 18.31 -8.82
CA ILE A 3 15.54 16.86 -8.71
C ILE A 3 15.09 16.24 -10.03
N ASP A 4 16.02 15.59 -10.73
CA ASP A 4 15.75 14.75 -11.89
C ASP A 4 15.02 13.46 -11.44
N TYR A 5 13.78 13.26 -11.88
CA TYR A 5 13.04 12.01 -11.66
C TYR A 5 13.45 11.00 -12.74
N ASP A 6 14.44 10.17 -12.42
CA ASP A 6 14.99 9.15 -13.32
C ASP A 6 13.93 8.09 -13.69
N THR A 7 13.74 7.98 -14.99
CA THR A 7 12.96 6.96 -15.68
C THR A 7 13.81 5.69 -15.81
N SER A 8 13.53 4.63 -15.03
CA SER A 8 13.90 3.24 -15.37
C SER A 8 13.36 2.17 -14.42
N HIS A 9 12.03 1.98 -14.35
CA HIS A 9 11.49 0.71 -13.83
C HIS A 9 10.57 0.07 -14.87
N ARG A 10 11.18 -0.65 -15.82
CA ARG A 10 10.48 -1.60 -16.67
C ARG A 10 10.08 -2.78 -15.78
N ILE A 11 8.78 -2.93 -15.51
CA ILE A 11 8.22 -4.11 -14.88
C ILE A 11 7.82 -5.07 -16.00
N ASP A 12 8.57 -6.17 -16.15
CA ASP A 12 8.20 -7.28 -17.04
C ASP A 12 6.97 -8.01 -16.47
N PRO A 13 5.82 -8.10 -17.18
CA PRO A 13 4.63 -8.78 -16.70
C PRO A 13 4.76 -10.28 -16.96
N GLY A 14 5.59 -10.95 -16.15
CA GLY A 14 6.02 -12.32 -16.42
C GLY A 14 6.05 -13.27 -15.22
N ALA A 15 5.28 -13.05 -14.15
CA ALA A 15 5.05 -14.06 -13.13
C ALA A 15 3.85 -13.70 -12.24
N GLY A 16 2.71 -14.35 -12.49
CA GLY A 16 1.57 -14.35 -11.58
C GLY A 16 1.87 -15.14 -10.30
N ALA A 17 2.53 -14.49 -9.34
CA ALA A 17 2.37 -14.80 -7.93
C ALA A 17 1.49 -13.70 -7.34
N GLY A 18 0.60 -14.02 -6.40
CA GLY A 18 -0.22 -13.01 -5.72
C GLY A 18 0.67 -11.97 -5.04
N LEU A 19 0.96 -10.89 -5.76
CA LEU A 19 1.82 -9.80 -5.32
C LEU A 19 1.02 -9.00 -4.31
N ALA A 20 1.13 -9.36 -3.04
CA ALA A 20 0.82 -8.42 -1.98
C ALA A 20 1.80 -7.26 -2.12
N VAL A 21 1.35 -6.17 -2.74
CA VAL A 21 2.13 -4.94 -2.89
C VAL A 21 2.26 -4.35 -1.49
N PRO A 22 3.48 -4.30 -0.91
CA PRO A 22 3.65 -3.66 0.39
C PRO A 22 3.33 -2.16 0.24
N PRO A 23 2.75 -1.53 1.28
CA PRO A 23 2.62 -0.07 1.30
C PRO A 23 4.00 0.56 1.07
N GLN A 24 4.08 1.51 0.15
CA GLN A 24 5.34 2.14 -0.23
C GLN A 24 5.70 3.27 0.72
N GLN A 25 4.70 3.86 1.38
CA GLN A 25 4.88 4.92 2.36
C GLN A 25 4.70 4.39 3.79
N PHE A 26 5.45 4.93 4.75
CA PHE A 26 5.42 4.49 6.15
C PHE A 26 4.05 4.72 6.82
N ASP A 27 3.31 5.71 6.32
CA ASP A 27 1.99 6.08 6.79
C ASP A 27 0.86 5.37 6.04
N GLU A 28 1.15 4.32 5.26
CA GLU A 28 0.13 3.49 4.61
C GLU A 28 -0.02 2.12 5.28
N PHE A 29 -1.19 1.51 5.13
CA PHE A 29 -1.47 0.13 5.52
C PHE A 29 -2.50 -0.53 4.59
N VAL A 30 -2.53 -1.86 4.56
CA VAL A 30 -3.58 -2.64 3.89
C VAL A 30 -4.61 -3.06 4.93
N CYS A 31 -5.87 -2.68 4.71
CA CYS A 31 -6.97 -3.10 5.57
C CYS A 31 -7.24 -4.61 5.42
N THR A 32 -7.29 -5.35 6.53
CA THR A 32 -7.49 -6.80 6.53
C THR A 32 -8.90 -7.24 6.11
N ARG A 33 -9.88 -6.30 6.09
CA ARG A 33 -11.28 -6.57 5.72
C ARG A 33 -11.58 -6.31 4.25
N CYS A 34 -11.21 -5.13 3.75
CA CYS A 34 -11.49 -4.73 2.36
C CYS A 34 -10.31 -4.90 1.41
N VAL A 35 -9.12 -5.21 1.93
CA VAL A 35 -7.89 -5.46 1.14
C VAL A 35 -7.44 -4.23 0.31
N LEU A 36 -7.88 -3.03 0.70
CA LEU A 36 -7.45 -1.76 0.10
C LEU A 36 -6.32 -1.12 0.91
N VAL A 37 -5.49 -0.32 0.22
CA VAL A 37 -4.46 0.50 0.84
C VAL A 37 -5.09 1.80 1.35
N HIS A 38 -4.81 2.16 2.60
CA HIS A 38 -5.25 3.40 3.22
C HIS A 38 -4.08 4.07 3.96
N HIS A 39 -4.19 5.38 4.19
CA HIS A 39 -3.31 6.05 5.15
C HIS A 39 -3.65 5.60 6.58
N ARG A 40 -2.66 5.55 7.47
CA ARG A 40 -2.81 5.20 8.91
C ARG A 40 -3.79 6.13 9.63
N HIS A 41 -4.00 7.35 9.13
CA HIS A 41 -5.05 8.24 9.62
C HIS A 41 -6.46 7.65 9.48
N ASN A 42 -6.67 6.70 8.57
CA ASN A 42 -7.95 6.01 8.38
C ASN A 42 -8.00 4.66 9.11
N MET A 43 -7.02 4.34 9.96
CA MET A 43 -6.96 3.11 10.74
C MET A 43 -7.81 3.23 12.00
N ALA A 44 -8.78 2.34 12.16
CA ALA A 44 -9.65 2.26 13.33
C ALA A 44 -9.08 1.36 14.43
N ASP A 45 -8.37 0.31 14.03
CA ASP A 45 -7.74 -0.67 14.94
C ASP A 45 -6.35 -1.02 14.39
N GLU A 46 -5.30 -0.67 15.16
CA GLU A 46 -3.91 -0.92 14.78
C GLU A 46 -3.51 -2.40 14.89
N ASP A 47 -4.09 -3.13 15.85
CA ASP A 47 -3.80 -4.54 16.07
C ASP A 47 -4.44 -5.40 14.97
N ALA A 48 -5.69 -5.09 14.61
CA ALA A 48 -6.42 -5.79 13.56
C ALA A 48 -6.12 -5.26 12.14
N ARG A 49 -5.45 -4.09 12.03
CA ARG A 49 -5.25 -3.34 10.77
C ARG A 49 -6.55 -3.18 9.98
N VAL A 50 -7.55 -2.57 10.61
CA VAL A 50 -8.89 -2.34 10.01
C VAL A 50 -9.10 -0.84 9.80
N CYS A 51 -9.71 -0.43 8.69
CA CYS A 51 -10.07 0.96 8.42
C CYS A 51 -11.44 1.34 9.04
N PHE A 52 -11.71 2.64 9.22
CA PHE A 52 -12.99 3.13 9.79
C PHE A 52 -14.24 2.67 9.04
N ASP A 53 -14.17 2.45 7.73
CA ASP A 53 -15.32 1.97 6.97
C ASP A 53 -15.62 0.49 7.24
N CYS A 54 -14.65 -0.26 7.77
CA CYS A 54 -14.72 -1.69 8.03
C CYS A 54 -14.79 -2.06 9.52
N SER A 55 -14.68 -1.09 10.43
CA SER A 55 -14.87 -1.28 11.88
C SER A 55 -16.35 -1.31 12.25
#